data_AF-A0A7S1FAM1-F1
#
_entry.id   AF-A0A7S1FAM1-F1
#
_cell.length_a   1.000
_cell.length_b   1.000
_cell.length_c   1.000
_cell.angle_alpha   90.00
_cell.angle_beta   90.00
_cell.angle_gamma   90.00
#
_symmetry.space_group_name_H-M   'P 1'
#
loop_
_entity.id
_entity.type
_entity.pdbx_description
1 polymer ?
#
loop_
_entity_poly.entity_id
_entity_poly.type
_entity_poly.pdbx_seq_one_letter_code
_entity_poly.pdbx_strand_id
1 'polypeptide(L)'
;RRAPVLRCCCRRGSRNEHRMQMPDDPRMLRWAIDVGAWDPKGGDTGAQFQFLMGLLPEVERARVRQQASWEGRKASLVGLLAARRACSLAHGLRRHDTLE
;
A
#
# COMPACT_ATOMS: atom_id res chain seq x y z
N ARG A 1 -16.11 19.21 18.29
CA ARG A 1 -15.34 18.98 17.05
C ARG A 1 -14.96 17.50 17.02
N ARG A 2 -15.70 16.65 16.29
CA ARG A 2 -15.46 15.20 16.23
C ARG A 2 -14.53 14.88 15.05
N ALA A 3 -13.45 14.17 15.30
CA ALA A 3 -12.50 13.74 14.27
C ALA A 3 -13.15 12.72 13.31
N PRO A 4 -12.88 12.77 12.00
CA PRO A 4 -13.36 11.74 11.09
C PRO A 4 -12.57 10.45 11.31
N VAL A 5 -13.31 9.40 11.66
CA VAL A 5 -12.78 8.04 11.82
C VAL A 5 -12.37 7.53 10.44
N LEU A 6 -11.07 7.30 10.25
CA LEU A 6 -10.53 6.62 9.07
C LEU A 6 -11.05 5.17 9.05
N ARG A 7 -12.16 4.97 8.34
CA ARG A 7 -12.73 3.64 8.13
C ARG A 7 -11.92 2.96 7.04
N CYS A 8 -11.03 2.06 7.45
CA CYS A 8 -10.38 1.14 6.52
C CYS A 8 -11.45 0.21 5.95
N CYS A 9 -11.95 0.54 4.76
CA CYS A 9 -12.86 -0.31 4.01
C CYS A 9 -12.07 -1.47 3.40
N CYS A 10 -11.78 -2.51 4.20
CA CYS A 10 -11.48 -3.83 3.67
C CYS A 10 -12.75 -4.35 2.96
N ARG A 11 -12.91 -4.04 1.68
CA ARG A 11 -14.06 -4.46 0.88
C ARG A 11 -13.93 -5.94 0.58
N ARG A 12 -14.55 -6.79 1.42
CA ARG A 12 -14.92 -8.16 1.08
C ARG A 12 -15.89 -8.10 -0.12
N GLY A 13 -15.66 -8.98 -1.09
CA GLY A 13 -16.23 -8.88 -2.43
C GLY A 13 -17.75 -8.77 -2.49
N SER A 14 -18.22 -7.94 -3.41
CA SER A 14 -19.47 -8.15 -4.14
C SER A 14 -19.41 -7.37 -5.44
N ARG A 15 -19.69 -8.08 -6.53
CA ARG A 15 -19.84 -7.63 -7.91
C ARG A 15 -20.96 -6.59 -7.94
N ASN A 16 -20.66 -5.32 -8.16
CA ASN A 16 -21.59 -4.32 -8.70
C ASN A 16 -20.82 -3.06 -9.12
N GLU A 17 -20.80 -2.83 -10.43
CA GLU A 17 -20.18 -1.71 -11.14
C GLU A 17 -20.94 -0.40 -10.93
N HIS A 18 -20.95 0.10 -9.70
CA HIS A 18 -21.26 1.51 -9.45
C HIS A 18 -19.95 2.28 -9.29
N ARG A 19 -19.45 2.80 -10.42
CA ARG A 19 -18.39 3.80 -10.48
C ARG A 19 -18.92 5.09 -9.82
N MET A 20 -18.87 5.16 -8.50
CA MET A 20 -19.09 6.40 -7.75
C MET A 20 -17.99 7.39 -8.12
N GLN A 21 -18.31 8.32 -9.01
CA GLN A 21 -17.53 9.54 -9.21
C GLN A 21 -17.71 10.44 -7.99
N MET A 22 -16.83 10.28 -7.01
CA MET A 22 -16.63 11.26 -5.94
C MET A 22 -15.82 12.44 -6.51
N PRO A 23 -16.12 13.69 -6.12
CA PRO A 23 -15.41 14.87 -6.62
C PRO A 23 -13.89 14.75 -6.38
N ASP A 24 -13.14 15.13 -7.40
CA ASP A 24 -11.68 15.16 -7.41
C ASP A 24 -11.22 16.39 -6.62
N ASP A 25 -11.09 16.25 -5.30
CA ASP A 25 -10.38 17.25 -4.50
C ASP A 25 -8.88 17.03 -4.71
N PRO A 26 -8.13 18.01 -5.24
CA PRO A 26 -6.70 17.87 -5.53
C PRO A 26 -5.84 17.62 -4.27
N ARG A 27 -6.42 17.73 -3.07
CA ARG A 27 -5.77 17.43 -1.79
C ARG A 27 -5.90 15.96 -1.39
N MET A 28 -6.68 15.14 -2.09
CA MET A 28 -6.83 13.71 -1.81
C MET A 28 -5.88 12.86 -2.67
N LEU A 29 -4.96 12.16 -2.01
CA LEU A 29 -4.14 11.13 -2.66
C LEU A 29 -4.99 9.87 -2.89
N ARG A 30 -5.16 9.47 -4.15
CA ARG A 30 -5.87 8.25 -4.54
C ARG A 30 -4.97 7.40 -5.43
N TRP A 31 -4.71 6.17 -5.00
CA TRP A 31 -3.96 5.19 -5.80
C TRP A 31 -4.78 3.93 -6.02
N ALA A 32 -4.70 3.43 -7.25
CA ALA A 32 -5.05 2.07 -7.61
C ALA A 32 -3.76 1.38 -8.01
N ILE A 33 -3.40 0.31 -7.31
CA ILE A 33 -2.18 -0.45 -7.58
C ILE A 33 -2.60 -1.87 -7.94
N ASP A 34 -2.26 -2.30 -9.15
CA ASP A 34 -2.45 -3.69 -9.56
C ASP A 34 -1.31 -4.55 -9.01
N VAL A 35 -1.63 -5.30 -7.96
CA VAL A 35 -0.69 -6.21 -7.28
C VAL A 35 -0.61 -7.57 -8.00
N GLY A 36 -1.65 -7.94 -8.75
CA GLY A 36 -1.71 -9.21 -9.46
C GLY A 36 -0.72 -9.24 -10.63
N ALA A 37 -0.59 -8.11 -11.33
CA ALA A 37 0.40 -7.94 -12.40
C ALA A 37 1.85 -7.88 -11.91
N TRP A 38 2.08 -7.64 -10.61
CA TRP A 38 3.42 -7.64 -10.04
C TRP A 38 3.84 -9.06 -9.62
N ASP A 39 4.78 -9.62 -10.38
CA ASP A 39 5.35 -10.95 -10.14
C ASP A 39 6.87 -10.86 -9.91
N PRO A 40 7.34 -10.69 -8.67
CA PRO A 40 8.76 -10.65 -8.38
C PRO A 40 9.39 -12.03 -8.57
N LYS A 41 10.50 -12.09 -9.33
CA LYS A 41 11.26 -13.33 -9.54
C LYS A 41 11.68 -13.94 -8.20
N GLY A 42 11.38 -15.23 -8.01
CA GLY A 42 11.70 -15.97 -6.79
C GLY A 42 10.65 -15.86 -5.67
N GLY A 43 9.50 -15.22 -5.94
CA GLY A 43 8.38 -15.17 -5.00
C GLY A 43 8.77 -14.53 -3.67
N ASP A 44 8.47 -15.21 -2.56
CA ASP A 44 8.73 -14.74 -1.20
C ASP A 44 10.22 -14.73 -0.83
N THR A 45 11.02 -15.57 -1.46
CA THR A 45 12.49 -15.58 -1.30
C THR A 45 13.21 -14.70 -2.32
N GLY A 46 12.46 -14.13 -3.28
CA GLY A 46 12.98 -13.27 -4.33
C GLY A 46 13.66 -12.02 -3.79
N ALA A 47 14.81 -11.65 -4.39
CA ALA A 47 15.58 -10.49 -3.96
C ALA A 47 14.76 -9.19 -3.97
N GLN A 48 13.86 -9.00 -4.94
CA GLN A 48 12.98 -7.84 -5.01
C GLN A 48 11.99 -7.78 -3.83
N PHE A 49 11.38 -8.91 -3.49
CA PHE A 49 10.44 -9.00 -2.38
C PHE A 49 11.14 -8.78 -1.04
N GLN A 50 12.31 -9.41 -0.85
CA GLN A 50 13.13 -9.27 0.35
C GLN A 50 13.67 -7.85 0.53
N PHE A 51 14.08 -7.19 -0.56
CA PHE A 51 14.49 -5.79 -0.53
C PHE A 51 13.35 -4.89 -0.03
N LEU A 52 12.15 -5.05 -0.58
CA LEU A 52 10.98 -4.26 -0.17
C LEU A 52 10.54 -4.57 1.27
N MET A 53 10.64 -5.82 1.70
CA MET A 53 10.43 -6.22 3.10
C MET A 53 11.44 -5.55 4.05
N GLY A 54 12.67 -5.35 3.59
CA GLY A 54 13.72 -4.67 4.36
C GLY A 54 13.42 -3.18 4.63
N LEU A 55 12.59 -2.54 3.80
CA LEU A 55 12.15 -1.15 3.99
C LEU A 55 11.12 -0.99 5.12
N LEU A 56 10.52 -2.10 5.58
CA LEU A 56 9.50 -2.09 6.62
C LEU A 56 10.12 -2.31 8.02
N PRO A 57 9.55 -1.70 9.07
CA PRO A 57 9.88 -2.06 10.45
C PRO A 57 9.44 -3.50 10.76
N GLU A 58 10.10 -4.14 11.75
CA GLU A 58 9.89 -5.57 12.03
C GLU A 58 8.43 -5.93 12.35
N VAL A 59 7.70 -5.06 13.05
CA VAL A 59 6.28 -5.27 13.37
C VAL A 59 5.42 -5.38 12.10
N GLU A 60 5.71 -4.57 11.09
CA GLU A 60 5.02 -4.60 9.80
C GLU A 60 5.45 -5.83 8.99
N ARG A 61 6.73 -6.19 9.01
CA ARG A 61 7.23 -7.43 8.38
C ARG A 61 6.52 -8.67 8.94
N ALA A 62 6.33 -8.75 10.24
CA ALA A 62 5.61 -9.85 10.87
C ALA A 62 4.17 -9.96 10.36
N ARG A 63 3.47 -8.83 10.16
CA ARG A 63 2.11 -8.80 9.60
C ARG A 63 2.05 -9.30 8.17
N VAL A 64 3.04 -8.96 7.33
CA VAL A 64 3.14 -9.48 5.97
C VAL A 64 3.37 -10.99 6.01
N ARG A 65 4.30 -11.47 6.84
CA ARG A 65 4.61 -12.90 6.99
C ARG A 65 3.43 -13.74 7.48
N GLN A 66 2.53 -13.17 8.29
CA GLN A 66 1.33 -13.84 8.78
C GLN A 66 0.27 -14.10 7.69
N GLN A 67 0.40 -13.49 6.50
CA GLN A 67 -0.55 -13.73 5.42
C GLN A 67 -0.35 -15.14 4.84
N ALA A 68 -1.44 -15.90 4.78
CA ALA A 68 -1.43 -17.29 4.32
C ALA A 68 -1.16 -17.40 2.81
N SER A 69 -1.72 -16.49 2.01
CA SER A 69 -1.58 -16.52 0.55
C SER A 69 -0.45 -15.63 0.07
N TRP A 70 0.21 -16.05 -1.01
CA TRP A 70 1.22 -15.24 -1.70
C TRP A 70 0.66 -13.89 -2.16
N GLU A 71 -0.51 -13.90 -2.79
CA GLU A 71 -1.21 -12.68 -3.21
C GLU A 71 -1.52 -11.76 -2.01
N GLY A 72 -1.90 -12.34 -0.87
CA GLY A 72 -2.12 -11.59 0.37
C GLY A 72 -0.83 -10.94 0.91
N ARG A 73 0.30 -11.65 0.83
CA ARG A 73 1.62 -11.09 1.20
C ARG A 73 1.99 -9.92 0.30
N LYS A 74 1.89 -10.07 -1.02
CA LYS A 74 2.15 -8.99 -1.98
C LYS A 74 1.24 -7.78 -1.71
N ALA A 75 -0.06 -8.00 -1.54
CA ALA A 75 -1.02 -6.92 -1.30
C ALA A 75 -0.75 -6.19 0.02
N SER A 76 -0.41 -6.94 1.07
CA SER A 76 -0.06 -6.36 2.37
C SER A 76 1.22 -5.52 2.30
N LEU A 77 2.27 -6.05 1.67
CA LEU A 77 3.53 -5.35 1.46
C LEU A 77 3.34 -4.04 0.68
N VAL A 78 2.68 -4.13 -0.48
CA VAL A 78 2.42 -2.98 -1.34
C VAL A 78 1.52 -1.96 -0.63
N GLY A 79 0.48 -2.40 0.08
CA GLY A 79 -0.39 -1.52 0.84
C GLY A 79 0.33 -0.74 1.94
N LEU A 80 1.24 -1.39 2.66
CA LEU A 80 2.06 -0.73 3.69
C LEU A 80 3.03 0.29 3.10
N LEU A 81 3.74 -0.07 2.03
CA LEU A 81 4.64 0.85 1.32
C LEU A 81 3.86 2.02 0.73
N ALA A 82 2.68 1.76 0.20
CA ALA A 82 1.81 2.80 -0.34
C ALA A 82 1.36 3.77 0.76
N ALA A 83 0.89 3.26 1.90
CA ALA A 83 0.51 4.08 3.03
C ALA A 83 1.68 4.98 3.50
N ARG A 84 2.89 4.41 3.61
CA ARG A 84 4.09 5.19 3.97
C ARG A 84 4.38 6.28 2.94
N ARG A 85 4.31 5.97 1.66
CA ARG A 85 4.51 6.96 0.60
C ARG A 85 3.44 8.06 0.64
N ALA A 86 2.20 7.72 0.95
CA ALA A 86 1.12 8.69 1.09
C ALA A 86 1.39 9.63 2.28
N CYS A 87 1.85 9.10 3.41
CA CYS A 87 2.29 9.91 4.55
C CYS A 87 3.45 10.84 4.17
N SER A 88 4.49 10.34 3.48
CA SER A 88 5.60 11.18 3.03
C SER A 88 5.13 12.34 2.15
N LEU A 89 4.23 12.07 1.20
CA LEU A 89 3.67 13.11 0.32
C LEU A 89 2.80 14.12 1.07
N ALA A 90 2.02 13.67 2.06
CA ALA A 90 1.23 14.55 2.92
C ALA A 90 2.12 15.48 3.76
N HIS A 91 3.33 15.04 4.11
CA HIS A 91 4.36 15.85 4.76
C HIS A 91 5.21 16.67 3.80
N GLY A 92 4.92 16.67 2.50
CA GLY A 92 5.68 17.42 1.49
C GLY A 92 7.03 16.78 1.12
N LEU A 93 7.35 15.60 1.67
CA LEU A 93 8.60 14.90 1.40
C LEU A 93 8.50 14.18 0.04
N ARG A 94 9.00 14.83 -1.01
CA ARG A 94 9.11 14.21 -2.34
C ARG A 94 10.40 13.38 -2.37
N ARG A 95 10.37 12.23 -3.05
CA ARG A 95 11.60 11.47 -3.32
C ARG A 95 12.40 12.33 -4.29
N HIS A 96 13.35 13.10 -3.77
CA HIS A 96 14.51 13.74 -4.41
C HIS A 96 15.19 14.82 -3.53
N ASP A 97 14.81 15.00 -2.26
CA ASP A 97 15.62 15.81 -1.31
C ASP A 97 16.90 15.05 -0.85
N THR A 98 17.57 14.38 -1.78
CA THR A 98 18.88 13.79 -1.57
C THR A 98 19.90 14.83 -2.00
N LEU A 99 20.26 15.69 -1.04
CA LEU A 99 21.61 16.20 -0.81
C LEU A 99 22.40 16.59 -2.08
N GLU A 100 22.26 17.85 -2.50
CA GLU A 100 23.41 18.59 -3.06
C GLU A 100 24.27 19.15 -1.91
#